data_AF-A0A7C0XFI5-F1
#
_entry.id   AF-A0A7C0XFI5-F1
#
_cell.length_a   1.000
_cell.length_b   1.000
_cell.length_c   1.000
_cell.angle_alpha   90.00
_cell.angle_beta   90.00
_cell.angle_gamma   90.00
#
_symmetry.space_group_name_H-M   'P 1'
#
loop_
_entity.id
_entity.type
_entity.pdbx_description
1 polymer ?
#
loop_
_entity_poly.entity_id
_entity_poly.type
_entity_poly.pdbx_seq_one_letter_code
_entity_poly.pdbx_strand_id
1 'polypeptide(L)'
;MKELYEAVKRLKPQVLVSAYVWTVRDPYICLRDWVEWVRKGYLDAVNPSGYIYNYKEYINRCKENIEAIRRVNPRVPIFINIGVHTSHGTLKSAAEIIKWVEGARKLKADGISYFTMKTLLPYIDEVSKALFREKASVPRP
;
A
#
# COMPACT_ATOMS: atom_id res chain seq x y z
N MET A 1 17.27 8.02 2.08
CA MET A 1 16.05 8.43 1.34
C MET A 1 16.16 9.80 0.67
N LYS A 2 16.53 10.87 1.38
CA LYS A 2 16.72 12.22 0.79
C LYS A 2 17.52 12.21 -0.51
N GLU A 3 18.75 11.69 -0.46
CA GLU A 3 19.66 11.66 -1.61
C GLU A 3 19.09 10.90 -2.80
N LEU A 4 18.44 9.75 -2.56
CA LEU A 4 17.75 8.98 -3.59
C LEU A 4 16.64 9.80 -4.23
N TYR A 5 15.75 10.39 -3.42
CA TYR A 5 14.65 11.20 -3.91
C TYR A 5 15.15 12.39 -4.74
N GLU A 6 16.11 13.16 -4.21
CA GLU A 6 16.71 14.30 -4.92
C GLU A 6 17.39 13.88 -6.23
N ALA A 7 18.09 12.75 -6.25
CA ALA A 7 18.71 12.23 -7.46
C ALA A 7 17.67 11.83 -8.53
N VAL A 8 16.59 11.13 -8.13
CA VAL A 8 15.51 10.77 -9.07
C VAL A 8 14.84 12.04 -9.60
N LYS A 9 14.48 12.98 -8.72
CA LYS A 9 13.78 14.20 -9.14
C LYS A 9 14.62 15.11 -10.01
N ARG A 10 15.94 15.15 -9.81
CA ARG A 10 16.87 15.89 -10.66
C ARG A 10 16.96 15.31 -12.07
N LEU A 11 16.97 13.98 -12.22
CA LEU A 11 17.16 13.33 -13.52
C LEU A 11 15.85 13.08 -14.28
N LYS A 12 14.79 12.71 -13.56
CA LYS A 12 13.47 12.36 -14.11
C LYS A 12 12.36 12.82 -13.16
N PRO A 13 12.02 14.12 -13.12
CA PRO A 13 11.05 14.69 -12.17
C PRO A 13 9.66 14.02 -12.23
N GLN A 14 9.28 13.46 -13.37
CA GLN A 14 8.03 12.75 -13.59
C GLN A 14 7.98 11.34 -12.98
N VAL A 15 9.12 10.76 -12.58
CA VAL A 15 9.15 9.43 -11.97
C VAL A 15 8.77 9.55 -10.50
N LEU A 16 7.82 8.73 -10.08
CA LEU A 16 7.39 8.65 -8.69
C LEU A 16 8.33 7.77 -7.87
N VAL A 17 8.63 8.21 -6.66
CA VAL A 17 9.37 7.47 -5.64
C VAL A 17 8.37 7.03 -4.58
N SER A 18 8.19 5.72 -4.44
CA SER A 18 7.36 5.13 -3.39
C SER A 18 8.14 4.09 -2.59
N ALA A 19 7.60 3.71 -1.44
CA ALA A 19 8.21 2.69 -0.58
C ALA A 19 7.18 1.71 -0.03
N TYR A 20 7.55 0.42 -0.06
CA TYR A 20 6.85 -0.63 0.67
C TYR A 20 7.29 -0.66 2.14
N VAL A 21 6.32 -0.51 3.05
CA VAL A 21 6.55 -0.33 4.50
C VAL A 21 5.63 -1.25 5.30
N TRP A 22 5.99 -1.63 6.52
CA TRP A 22 5.21 -2.64 7.25
C TRP A 22 4.24 -2.01 8.25
N THR A 23 4.74 -1.13 9.11
CA THR A 23 3.97 -0.49 10.17
C THR A 23 4.62 0.80 10.63
N VAL A 24 3.87 1.66 11.31
CA VAL A 24 4.42 2.82 12.04
C VAL A 24 5.51 2.44 13.06
N ARG A 25 5.62 1.16 13.44
CA ARG A 25 6.68 0.64 14.32
C ARG A 25 7.98 0.28 13.61
N ASP A 26 8.05 0.46 12.29
CA ASP A 26 9.25 0.18 11.48
C ASP A 26 10.55 0.81 12.02
N PRO A 27 10.58 2.01 12.63
CA PRO A 27 11.79 2.55 13.26
C PRO A 27 12.42 1.61 14.29
N TYR A 28 11.60 0.89 15.06
CA TYR A 28 12.06 0.00 16.13
C TYR A 28 12.32 -1.44 15.65
N ILE A 29 11.74 -1.82 14.52
CA ILE A 29 11.82 -3.20 13.97
C ILE A 29 12.94 -3.32 12.95
N CYS A 30 13.08 -2.32 12.08
CA CYS A 30 13.96 -2.38 10.92
C CYS A 30 14.64 -1.05 10.59
N LEU A 31 14.65 -0.10 11.52
CA LEU A 31 15.33 1.20 11.41
C LEU A 31 14.84 2.04 10.20
N ARG A 32 13.56 1.89 9.81
CA ARG A 32 12.94 2.66 8.71
C ARG A 32 11.88 3.61 9.24
N ASP A 33 12.21 4.88 9.37
CA ASP A 33 11.23 5.91 9.72
C ASP A 33 10.55 6.50 8.47
N TRP A 34 9.64 5.70 7.91
CA TRP A 34 8.94 6.07 6.69
C TRP A 34 7.91 7.19 6.91
N VAL A 35 7.36 7.34 8.12
CA VAL A 35 6.45 8.46 8.45
C VAL A 35 7.21 9.78 8.36
N GLU A 36 8.44 9.80 8.88
CA GLU A 36 9.34 10.94 8.76
C GLU A 36 9.74 11.22 7.31
N TRP A 37 9.95 10.18 6.48
CA TRP A 37 10.22 10.36 5.05
C TRP A 37 9.06 11.04 4.32
N VAL A 38 7.81 10.66 4.64
CA VAL A 38 6.60 11.30 4.11
C VAL A 38 6.50 12.75 4.57
N ARG A 39 6.72 13.01 5.87
CA ARG A 39 6.70 14.37 6.44
C ARG A 39 7.69 15.30 5.74
N LYS A 40 8.88 14.77 5.42
CA LYS A 40 9.94 15.50 4.71
C LYS A 40 9.78 15.56 3.19
N GLY A 41 8.76 14.91 2.63
CA GLY A 41 8.48 14.91 1.20
C GLY A 41 9.46 14.07 0.36
N TYR A 42 10.03 13.01 0.95
CA TYR A 42 10.97 12.10 0.27
C TYR A 42 10.29 10.90 -0.41
N LEU A 43 8.96 10.87 -0.42
CA LEU A 43 8.13 9.87 -1.07
C LEU A 43 6.96 10.60 -1.75
N ASP A 44 6.71 10.28 -3.01
CA ASP A 44 5.51 10.74 -3.72
C ASP A 44 4.29 9.91 -3.34
N ALA A 45 4.46 8.65 -2.94
CA ALA A 45 3.37 7.78 -2.53
C ALA A 45 3.88 6.68 -1.56
N VAL A 46 2.97 6.05 -0.82
CA VAL A 46 3.33 5.02 0.17
C VAL A 46 2.57 3.73 -0.08
N ASN A 47 3.25 2.59 0.10
CA ASN A 47 2.69 1.26 -0.05
C ASN A 47 2.72 0.46 1.26
N PRO A 48 1.80 0.71 2.22
CA PRO A 48 1.77 -0.05 3.46
C PRO A 48 1.38 -1.52 3.24
N SER A 49 2.01 -2.41 3.99
CA SER A 49 1.71 -3.85 3.97
C SER A 49 0.32 -4.13 4.53
N GLY A 50 -0.47 -4.88 3.76
CA GLY A 50 -1.70 -5.53 4.15
C GLY A 50 -1.55 -7.04 4.32
N TYR A 51 -0.33 -7.55 4.59
CA TYR A 51 -0.05 -8.99 4.68
C TYR A 51 -0.51 -9.57 6.03
N ILE A 52 -1.80 -9.43 6.30
CA ILE A 52 -2.45 -9.81 7.56
C ILE A 52 -3.71 -10.60 7.22
N TYR A 53 -3.82 -11.81 7.77
CA TYR A 53 -4.84 -12.79 7.38
C TYR A 53 -5.96 -12.92 8.43
N ASN A 54 -5.85 -12.20 9.55
CA ASN A 54 -6.97 -11.89 10.42
C ASN A 54 -7.60 -10.55 9.98
N TYR A 55 -8.87 -10.57 9.59
CA TYR A 55 -9.51 -9.37 9.04
C TYR A 55 -9.58 -8.18 10.03
N LYS A 56 -9.80 -8.45 11.33
CA LYS A 56 -9.85 -7.37 12.35
C LYS A 56 -8.49 -6.72 12.51
N GLU A 57 -7.43 -7.52 12.57
CA GLU A 57 -6.05 -7.02 12.65
C GLU A 57 -5.66 -6.26 11.38
N TYR A 58 -6.05 -6.77 10.20
CA TYR A 58 -5.83 -6.11 8.92
C TYR A 58 -6.43 -4.69 8.90
N ILE A 59 -7.69 -4.55 9.31
CA ILE A 59 -8.36 -3.25 9.39
C ILE A 59 -7.65 -2.31 10.37
N ASN A 60 -7.27 -2.81 11.55
CA ASN A 60 -6.57 -2.01 12.54
C ASN A 60 -5.22 -1.52 12.04
N ARG A 61 -4.42 -2.38 11.40
CA ARG A 61 -3.10 -1.99 10.84
C ARG A 61 -3.24 -1.02 9.68
N CYS A 62 -4.20 -1.24 8.78
CA CYS A 62 -4.45 -0.30 7.69
C CYS A 62 -4.84 1.08 8.24
N LYS A 63 -5.73 1.12 9.23
CA LYS A 63 -6.16 2.37 9.88
C LYS A 63 -4.97 3.09 10.52
N GLU A 64 -4.16 2.40 11.31
CA GLU A 64 -2.96 2.96 11.97
C GLU A 64 -1.99 3.58 10.95
N ASN A 65 -1.66 2.85 9.88
CA ASN A 65 -0.75 3.34 8.84
C ASN A 65 -1.33 4.52 8.06
N ILE A 66 -2.63 4.48 7.69
CA ILE A 66 -3.30 5.55 6.96
C ILE A 66 -3.37 6.83 7.81
N GLU A 67 -3.78 6.72 9.07
CA GLU A 67 -3.88 7.88 9.97
C GLU A 67 -2.52 8.54 10.20
N ALA A 68 -1.44 7.76 10.33
CA ALA A 68 -0.09 8.29 10.47
C ALA A 68 0.34 9.11 9.25
N ILE A 69 0.07 8.62 8.03
CA ILE A 69 0.37 9.35 6.78
C ILE A 69 -0.46 10.62 6.69
N ARG A 70 -1.78 10.52 6.90
CA ARG A 70 -2.69 11.65 6.77
C ARG A 70 -2.38 12.78 7.75
N ARG A 71 -1.84 12.46 8.94
CA ARG A 71 -1.40 13.44 9.94
C ARG A 71 -0.21 14.27 9.46
N VAL A 72 0.75 13.66 8.76
CA VAL A 72 2.01 14.34 8.37
C VAL A 72 2.00 14.90 6.95
N ASN A 73 1.25 14.28 6.04
CA ASN A 73 1.04 14.77 4.69
C ASN A 73 -0.27 14.21 4.11
N PRO A 74 -1.39 14.97 4.14
CA PRO A 74 -2.69 14.47 3.70
C PRO A 74 -2.78 14.20 2.20
N ARG A 75 -1.89 14.78 1.37
CA ARG A 75 -1.93 14.68 -0.10
C ARG A 75 -1.19 13.48 -0.66
N VAL A 76 -0.30 12.86 0.12
CA VAL A 76 0.50 11.72 -0.36
C VAL A 76 -0.43 10.51 -0.58
N PRO A 77 -0.48 9.94 -1.80
CA PRO A 77 -1.31 8.78 -2.07
C PRO A 77 -0.85 7.54 -1.31
N ILE A 78 -1.82 6.75 -0.87
CA ILE A 78 -1.63 5.52 -0.10
C ILE A 78 -2.28 4.38 -0.85
N PHE A 79 -1.49 3.38 -1.23
CA PHE A 79 -2.01 2.16 -1.85
C PHE A 79 -1.66 0.95 -0.98
N ILE A 80 -2.67 0.25 -0.47
CA ILE A 80 -2.44 -0.89 0.43
C ILE A 80 -1.97 -2.11 -0.36
N ASN A 81 -0.90 -2.76 0.09
CA ASN A 81 -0.38 -3.96 -0.56
C ASN A 81 -1.04 -5.23 -0.01
N ILE A 82 -1.90 -5.86 -0.78
CA ILE A 82 -2.59 -7.10 -0.39
C ILE A 82 -1.74 -8.30 -0.79
N GLY A 83 -1.27 -9.05 0.21
CA GLY A 83 -0.50 -10.27 0.02
C GLY A 83 -1.43 -11.47 -0.14
N VAL A 84 -1.68 -11.93 -1.37
CA VAL A 84 -2.59 -13.06 -1.63
C VAL A 84 -2.04 -14.35 -1.03
N HIS A 85 -0.75 -14.62 -1.22
CA HIS A 85 -0.04 -15.73 -0.57
C HIS A 85 1.37 -15.27 -0.22
N THR A 86 1.72 -15.32 1.07
CA THR A 86 3.03 -14.91 1.59
C THR A 86 3.47 -15.88 2.69
N SER A 87 4.69 -15.70 3.21
CA SER A 87 5.16 -16.47 4.37
C SER A 87 4.31 -16.29 5.64
N HIS A 88 3.44 -15.27 5.69
CA HIS A 88 2.61 -14.96 6.85
C HIS A 88 1.19 -15.55 6.74
N GLY A 89 0.82 -16.13 5.59
CA GLY A 89 -0.50 -16.73 5.38
C GLY A 89 -1.01 -16.60 3.94
N THR A 90 -2.31 -16.88 3.74
CA THR A 90 -2.93 -16.94 2.41
C THR A 90 -4.39 -16.54 2.45
N LEU A 91 -4.83 -15.71 1.50
CA LEU A 91 -6.23 -15.51 1.16
C LEU A 91 -6.64 -16.62 0.19
N LYS A 92 -7.68 -17.38 0.54
CA LYS A 92 -8.02 -18.66 -0.08
C LYS A 92 -9.03 -18.55 -1.22
N SER A 93 -9.63 -17.38 -1.41
CA SER A 93 -10.68 -17.17 -2.41
C SER A 93 -10.71 -15.74 -2.95
N ALA A 94 -11.32 -15.56 -4.12
CA ALA A 94 -11.61 -14.23 -4.67
C ALA A 94 -12.44 -13.37 -3.70
N ALA A 95 -13.42 -13.98 -3.01
CA ALA A 95 -14.25 -13.30 -2.02
C ALA A 95 -13.44 -12.72 -0.84
N GLU A 96 -12.41 -13.43 -0.37
CA GLU A 96 -11.51 -12.90 0.66
C GLU A 96 -10.66 -11.74 0.12
N ILE A 97 -10.12 -11.85 -1.09
CA ILE A 97 -9.35 -10.77 -1.73
C ILE A 97 -10.22 -9.51 -1.89
N ILE A 98 -11.44 -9.68 -2.40
CA ILE A 98 -12.44 -8.62 -2.55
C ILE A 98 -12.71 -7.95 -1.20
N LYS A 99 -12.95 -8.73 -0.15
CA LYS A 99 -13.18 -8.21 1.20
C LYS A 99 -12.01 -7.38 1.74
N TRP A 100 -10.76 -7.78 1.48
CA TRP A 100 -9.59 -7.01 1.89
C TRP A 100 -9.50 -5.67 1.16
N VAL A 101 -9.74 -5.67 -0.16
CA VAL A 101 -9.76 -4.45 -0.98
C VAL A 101 -10.83 -3.49 -0.49
N GLU A 102 -12.05 -3.98 -0.27
CA GLU A 102 -13.14 -3.16 0.24
C GLU A 102 -12.84 -2.59 1.62
N GLY A 103 -12.19 -3.37 2.49
CA GLY A 103 -11.72 -2.90 3.80
C GLY A 103 -10.78 -1.71 3.69
N ALA A 104 -9.77 -1.80 2.82
CA ALA A 104 -8.84 -0.69 2.57
C ALA A 104 -9.54 0.54 1.96
N ARG A 105 -10.45 0.34 0.99
CA ARG A 105 -11.25 1.42 0.38
C ARG A 105 -12.15 2.12 1.39
N LYS A 106 -12.79 1.37 2.30
CA LYS A 106 -13.61 1.92 3.40
C LYS A 106 -12.79 2.83 4.32
N LEU A 107 -11.51 2.50 4.52
CA LEU A 107 -10.54 3.31 5.25
C LEU A 107 -9.92 4.46 4.43
N LYS A 108 -10.42 4.73 3.22
CA LYS A 108 -9.96 5.81 2.34
C LYS A 108 -8.50 5.66 1.87
N ALA A 109 -8.05 4.43 1.65
CA ALA A 109 -6.87 4.19 0.82
C ALA A 109 -7.15 4.65 -0.62
N ASP A 110 -6.16 5.27 -1.26
CA ASP A 110 -6.28 5.81 -2.63
C ASP A 110 -6.13 4.73 -3.69
N GLY A 111 -5.53 3.59 -3.33
CA GLY A 111 -5.32 2.49 -4.25
C GLY A 111 -5.01 1.16 -3.57
N ILE A 112 -4.76 0.15 -4.40
CA ILE A 112 -4.39 -1.20 -3.99
C ILE A 112 -3.26 -1.68 -4.89
N SER A 113 -2.30 -2.40 -4.31
CA SER A 113 -1.39 -3.26 -5.05
C SER A 113 -1.53 -4.71 -4.55
N TYR A 114 -1.12 -5.67 -5.38
CA TYR A 114 -1.14 -7.08 -5.00
C TYR A 114 0.26 -7.67 -4.99
N PHE A 115 0.51 -8.54 -4.02
CA PHE A 115 1.69 -9.39 -4.00
C PHE A 115 1.28 -10.85 -3.86
N THR A 116 1.66 -11.75 -4.76
CA THR A 116 2.29 -11.53 -6.06
C THR A 116 1.26 -11.63 -7.19
N MET A 117 1.64 -11.20 -8.40
CA MET A 117 0.85 -11.45 -9.59
C MET A 117 0.58 -12.96 -9.76
N LYS A 118 1.60 -13.81 -9.61
CA LYS A 118 1.47 -15.27 -9.70
C LYS A 118 0.36 -15.82 -8.80
N THR A 119 0.26 -15.32 -7.58
CA THR A 119 -0.71 -15.79 -6.59
C THR A 119 -2.09 -15.17 -6.76
N LEU A 120 -2.18 -14.02 -7.44
CA LEU A 120 -3.46 -13.37 -7.79
C LEU A 120 -4.09 -13.98 -9.05
N LEU A 121 -3.29 -14.45 -10.01
CA LEU A 121 -3.75 -14.97 -11.32
C LEU A 121 -4.93 -15.94 -11.23
N PRO A 122 -4.99 -16.91 -10.30
CA PRO A 122 -6.13 -17.82 -10.20
C PRO A 122 -7.47 -17.13 -9.88
N TYR A 123 -7.43 -15.92 -9.33
CA TYR A 123 -8.60 -15.16 -8.88
C TYR A 123 -8.84 -13.89 -9.72
N ILE A 124 -7.97 -13.60 -10.71
CA ILE A 124 -7.91 -12.27 -11.35
C ILE A 124 -9.22 -11.91 -12.05
N ASP A 125 -9.89 -12.88 -12.69
CA ASP A 125 -11.12 -12.63 -13.44
C ASP A 125 -12.27 -12.22 -12.50
N GLU A 126 -12.47 -12.95 -11.42
CA GLU A 126 -13.48 -12.65 -10.40
C GLU A 126 -13.19 -11.32 -9.70
N VAL A 127 -11.94 -11.12 -9.26
CA VAL A 127 -11.50 -9.90 -8.58
C VAL A 127 -11.64 -8.68 -9.50
N SER A 128 -11.21 -8.78 -10.76
CA SER A 128 -11.30 -7.67 -11.72
C SER A 128 -12.75 -7.32 -12.03
N LYS A 129 -13.61 -8.31 -12.29
CA LYS A 129 -15.03 -8.10 -12.58
C LYS A 129 -15.75 -7.43 -11.40
N ALA A 130 -15.40 -7.80 -10.17
CA ALA A 130 -15.99 -7.25 -8.96
C ALA A 130 -15.49 -5.83 -8.64
N LEU A 131 -14.19 -5.55 -8.82
CA LEU A 131 -13.55 -4.38 -8.21
C LEU A 131 -12.96 -3.35 -9.18
N PHE A 132 -12.63 -3.74 -10.41
CA PHE A 132 -11.84 -2.93 -11.35
C PHE A 132 -12.43 -3.00 -12.76
N ARG A 133 -13.50 -2.23 -12.99
CA ARG A 133 -14.13 -2.09 -14.32
C ARG A 133 -13.44 -1.04 -15.20
N GLU A 134 -12.68 -0.17 -14.57
CA GLU A 134 -11.91 0.89 -15.21
C GLU A 134 -10.42 0.57 -15.15
N LYS A 135 -9.69 1.10 -16.14
CA LYS A 135 -8.23 0.95 -16.18
C LYS A 135 -7.61 1.68 -14.99
N ALA A 136 -6.74 0.99 -14.26
CA ALA A 136 -6.00 1.60 -13.16
C ALA A 136 -5.13 2.76 -13.68
N SER A 137 -5.08 3.84 -12.89
CA SER A 137 -4.17 4.97 -13.08
C SER A 137 -3.12 4.98 -11.97
N VAL A 138 -1.95 5.52 -12.28
CA VAL A 138 -0.91 5.72 -11.26
C VAL A 138 -1.29 6.96 -10.45
N PRO A 139 -1.47 6.85 -9.13
CA PRO A 139 -1.82 8.00 -8.32
C PRO A 139 -0.67 9.02 -8.33
N ARG A 140 -1.02 10.30 -8.45
CA ARG A 140 -0.06 11.42 -8.45
C ARG A 140 -0.40 12.38 -7.30
N PRO A 141 0.61 12.95 -6.61
CA PRO A 141 0.41 13.99 -5.60
C PRO A 141 -0.24 15.27 -6.15
#